data_AF-A0A2P7TE69-F1
#
_entry.id   AF-A0A2P7TE69-F1
#
_cell.length_a   1.000
_cell.length_b   1.000
_cell.length_c   1.000
_cell.angle_alpha   90.00
_cell.angle_beta   90.00
_cell.angle_gamma   90.00
#
_symmetry.space_group_name_H-M   'P 1'
#
loop_
_entity.id
_entity.type
_entity.pdbx_description
1 polymer ?
#
loop_
_entity_poly.entity_id
_entity_poly.type
_entity_poly.pdbx_seq_one_letter_code
_entity_poly.pdbx_strand_id
1 'polypeptide(L)'
;MLFFVINRYMAYVNAITINTSAMEKTLLFEFGTEGGGAEVYRLPDNRVLEMGSSGGMLDDEEEDPVRSWEVMFVDFEHWWKHFLTKNGSFWIYFYPIFMHDEVKPIIKSSVEQYISQNGAEAGHHEKWEYCLNSGNRA
;
A
#
# COMPACT_ATOMS: atom_id res chain seq x y z
N MET A 1 -27.29 -56.72 -35.01
CA MET A 1 -27.20 -56.65 -33.54
C MET A 1 -25.81 -56.14 -33.19
N LEU A 2 -25.76 -54.98 -32.52
CA LEU A 2 -24.66 -54.26 -31.88
C LEU A 2 -23.37 -53.85 -32.67
N PHE A 3 -23.15 -52.54 -32.61
CA PHE A 3 -22.01 -51.74 -33.02
C PHE A 3 -20.92 -51.74 -31.95
N PHE A 4 -19.64 -51.63 -32.35
CA PHE A 4 -18.63 -50.95 -31.53
C PHE A 4 -17.79 -50.03 -32.44
N VAL A 5 -18.24 -48.78 -32.53
CA VAL A 5 -17.47 -47.64 -33.03
C VAL A 5 -16.61 -47.17 -31.85
N ILE A 6 -15.29 -47.34 -31.92
CA ILE A 6 -14.38 -46.72 -30.94
C ILE A 6 -14.06 -45.32 -31.43
N ASN A 7 -14.81 -44.36 -30.90
CA ASN A 7 -14.54 -42.93 -30.96
C ASN A 7 -13.22 -42.62 -30.23
N ARG A 8 -12.17 -42.23 -30.95
CA ARG A 8 -11.00 -41.56 -30.36
C ARG A 8 -11.26 -40.05 -30.38
N TYR A 9 -12.02 -39.55 -29.41
CA TYR A 9 -11.92 -38.14 -29.04
C TYR A 9 -10.69 -37.97 -28.15
N MET A 10 -9.62 -37.46 -28.75
CA MET A 10 -8.52 -36.82 -28.01
C MET A 10 -9.12 -35.62 -27.29
N ALA A 11 -9.39 -35.76 -25.99
CA ALA A 11 -9.65 -34.62 -25.13
C ALA A 11 -8.35 -33.82 -25.03
N TYR A 12 -8.27 -32.72 -25.78
CA TYR A 12 -7.34 -31.64 -25.47
C TYR A 12 -7.77 -31.09 -24.12
N VAL A 13 -7.09 -31.55 -23.07
CA VAL A 13 -7.14 -30.89 -21.78
C VAL A 13 -6.38 -29.59 -21.99
N ASN A 14 -7.11 -28.52 -22.34
CA ASN A 14 -6.60 -27.18 -22.13
C ASN A 14 -6.38 -27.08 -20.63
N ALA A 15 -5.13 -27.27 -20.22
CA ALA A 15 -4.66 -26.75 -18.96
C ALA A 15 -5.03 -25.26 -19.00
N ILE A 16 -6.07 -24.90 -18.27
CA ILE A 16 -6.25 -23.53 -17.83
C ILE A 16 -5.04 -23.33 -16.92
N THR A 17 -3.93 -22.93 -17.53
CA THR A 17 -2.88 -22.21 -16.83
C THR A 17 -3.63 -21.01 -16.28
N ILE A 18 -4.05 -21.11 -15.02
CA ILE A 18 -4.44 -19.95 -14.25
C ILE A 18 -3.15 -19.14 -14.22
N ASN A 19 -3.01 -18.26 -15.21
CA ASN A 19 -2.15 -17.11 -15.08
C ASN A 19 -2.66 -16.48 -13.78
N THR A 20 -1.91 -16.68 -12.71
CA THR A 20 -1.92 -15.80 -11.56
C THR A 20 -1.37 -14.47 -12.08
N SER A 21 -2.13 -13.83 -12.98
CA SER A 21 -1.92 -12.45 -13.35
C SER A 21 -1.95 -11.73 -12.02
N ALA A 22 -0.81 -11.17 -11.62
CA ALA A 22 -0.71 -10.26 -10.50
C ALA A 22 -1.95 -9.36 -10.54
N MET A 23 -2.79 -9.48 -9.52
CA MET A 23 -4.03 -8.70 -9.46
C MET A 23 -3.63 -7.24 -9.64
N GLU A 24 -4.09 -6.61 -10.72
CA GLU A 24 -3.64 -5.28 -11.10
C GLU A 24 -4.00 -4.32 -9.96
N LYS A 25 -2.98 -3.90 -9.21
CA LYS A 25 -3.13 -3.03 -8.04
C LYS A 25 -2.53 -1.67 -8.37
N THR A 26 -3.23 -0.60 -8.01
CA THR A 26 -2.72 0.77 -8.19
C THR A 26 -2.04 1.20 -6.90
N LEU A 27 -0.75 1.53 -6.92
CA LEU A 27 -0.10 2.14 -5.77
C LEU A 27 -0.72 3.52 -5.52
N LEU A 28 -1.22 3.73 -4.31
CA LEU A 28 -1.82 5.00 -3.88
C LEU A 28 -0.86 5.82 -3.04
N PHE A 29 -0.14 5.16 -2.13
CA PHE A 29 0.72 5.82 -1.17
C PHE A 29 1.84 4.89 -0.72
N GLU A 30 3.03 5.44 -0.54
CA GLU A 30 4.19 4.73 0.01
C GLU A 30 4.85 5.62 1.05
N PHE A 31 5.23 5.02 2.18
CA PHE A 31 5.91 5.74 3.24
C PHE A 31 6.91 4.85 3.99
N GLY A 32 8.00 5.48 4.43
CA GLY A 32 8.98 4.89 5.33
C GLY A 32 8.77 5.32 6.78
N THR A 33 9.39 4.55 7.68
CA THR A 33 9.60 4.87 9.09
C THR A 33 11.00 4.41 9.51
N GLU A 34 11.44 4.75 10.71
CA GLU A 34 12.68 4.19 11.25
C GLU A 34 12.56 2.66 11.33
N GLY A 35 13.42 1.95 10.60
CA GLY A 35 13.41 0.50 10.56
C GLY A 35 12.26 -0.13 9.76
N GLY A 36 11.54 0.59 8.90
CA GLY A 36 10.48 -0.04 8.10
C GLY A 36 9.74 0.87 7.14
N GLY A 37 8.59 0.42 6.68
CA GLY A 37 7.71 1.18 5.80
C GLY A 37 6.51 0.36 5.34
N ALA A 38 5.62 1.02 4.60
CA ALA A 38 4.49 0.35 3.98
C ALA A 38 4.09 1.01 2.65
N GLU A 39 3.44 0.18 1.84
CA GLU A 39 2.83 0.52 0.58
C GLU A 39 1.31 0.32 0.70
N VAL A 40 0.55 1.23 0.11
CA VAL A 40 -0.91 1.25 0.16
C VAL A 40 -1.43 1.18 -1.27
N TYR A 41 -2.19 0.14 -1.56
CA TYR A 41 -2.66 -0.17 -2.90
C TYR A 41 -4.18 -0.14 -2.99
N ARG A 42 -4.72 0.35 -4.10
CA ARG A 42 -6.09 0.08 -4.53
C ARG A 42 -6.15 -1.24 -5.29
N LEU A 43 -7.09 -2.10 -4.92
CA LEU A 43 -7.40 -3.33 -5.63
C LEU A 43 -8.49 -3.09 -6.69
N PRO A 44 -8.67 -4.01 -7.67
CA PRO A 44 -9.71 -3.87 -8.71
C PRO A 44 -11.14 -3.74 -8.20
N ASP A 45 -11.42 -4.21 -6.98
CA ASP A 45 -12.73 -4.09 -6.33
C ASP A 45 -12.87 -2.80 -5.50
N ASN A 46 -11.96 -1.84 -5.69
CA ASN A 46 -11.85 -0.56 -4.99
C ASN A 46 -11.50 -0.64 -3.49
N ARG A 47 -11.29 -1.83 -2.93
CA ARG A 47 -10.75 -1.93 -1.58
C ARG A 47 -9.29 -1.50 -1.55
N VAL A 48 -8.82 -1.17 -0.35
CA VAL A 48 -7.43 -0.76 -0.12
C VAL A 48 -6.69 -1.81 0.68
N LEU A 49 -5.47 -2.12 0.25
CA LEU A 49 -4.55 -3.05 0.91
C LEU A 49 -3.32 -2.26 1.36
N GLU A 50 -3.04 -2.28 2.66
CA GLU A 50 -1.74 -1.89 3.20
C GLU A 50 -0.85 -3.14 3.28
N MET A 51 0.37 -3.05 2.74
CA MET A 51 1.43 -4.05 2.89
C MET A 51 2.62 -3.36 3.54
N GLY A 52 3.08 -3.85 4.69
CA GLY A 52 4.19 -3.22 5.40
C GLY A 52 5.20 -4.23 5.92
N SER A 53 6.39 -3.71 6.21
CA SER A 53 7.45 -4.48 6.85
C SER A 53 8.27 -3.64 7.81
N SER A 54 8.82 -4.29 8.83
CA SER A 54 9.85 -3.72 9.71
C SER A 54 11.10 -4.60 9.68
N GLY A 55 12.25 -3.99 9.45
CA GLY A 55 13.57 -4.60 9.62
C GLY A 55 13.97 -4.60 11.09
N GLY A 56 14.48 -5.74 11.56
CA GLY A 56 15.17 -5.83 12.85
C GLY A 56 16.58 -5.24 12.75
N MET A 57 17.07 -4.64 13.84
CA MET A 57 18.49 -4.31 13.99
C MET A 57 19.23 -5.63 14.26
N LEU A 58 20.19 -5.99 13.41
CA LEU A 58 20.92 -7.28 13.46
C LEU A 58 22.13 -7.22 14.40
N ASP A 59 21.97 -6.55 15.52
CA ASP A 59 23.07 -6.19 16.40
C ASP A 59 22.72 -6.75 17.80
N ASP A 60 23.38 -7.86 18.14
CA ASP A 60 23.48 -8.52 19.45
C ASP A 60 22.51 -9.69 19.74
N GLU A 61 23.01 -10.92 19.52
CA GLU A 61 22.63 -12.23 20.10
C GLU A 61 21.17 -12.74 20.00
N GLU A 62 20.19 -11.92 19.66
CA GLU A 62 18.81 -12.31 19.35
C GLU A 62 18.37 -11.67 18.02
N GLU A 63 18.15 -12.49 16.99
CA GLU A 63 17.62 -12.01 15.71
C GLU A 63 16.24 -11.38 15.94
N ASP A 64 16.10 -10.04 15.88
CA ASP A 64 14.78 -9.41 15.87
C ASP A 64 14.12 -9.72 14.52
N PRO A 65 13.10 -10.60 14.48
CA PRO A 65 12.62 -11.15 13.21
C PRO A 65 11.96 -10.05 12.39
N VAL A 66 12.29 -10.00 11.11
CA VAL A 66 11.58 -9.17 10.13
C VAL A 66 10.08 -9.48 10.23
N ARG A 67 9.27 -8.47 10.53
CA ARG A 67 7.81 -8.60 10.59
C ARG A 67 7.22 -7.99 9.34
N SER A 68 6.38 -8.76 8.66
CA SER A 68 5.55 -8.28 7.56
C SER A 68 4.08 -8.33 7.95
N TRP A 69 3.28 -7.41 7.44
CA TRP A 69 1.84 -7.41 7.65
C TRP A 69 1.07 -7.00 6.39
N GLU A 70 -0.18 -7.44 6.34
CA GLU A 70 -1.16 -7.06 5.34
C GLU A 70 -2.48 -6.72 6.04
N VAL A 71 -3.08 -5.59 5.68
CA VAL A 71 -4.37 -5.16 6.26
C VAL A 71 -5.27 -4.61 5.16
N MET A 72 -6.52 -5.07 5.14
CA MET A 72 -7.54 -4.66 4.19
C MET A 72 -8.45 -3.57 4.76
N PHE A 73 -8.76 -2.59 3.94
CA PHE A 73 -9.65 -1.46 4.22
C PHE A 73 -10.71 -1.34 3.13
N VAL A 74 -11.83 -0.70 3.47
CA VAL A 74 -12.94 -0.49 2.53
C VAL A 74 -12.54 0.47 1.41
N ASP A 75 -11.82 1.54 1.74
CA ASP A 75 -11.29 2.54 0.81
C ASP A 75 -10.10 3.29 1.44
N PHE A 76 -9.55 4.26 0.70
CA PHE A 76 -8.39 5.04 1.15
C PHE A 76 -8.71 6.01 2.29
N GLU A 77 -9.92 6.58 2.34
CA GLU A 77 -10.29 7.49 3.44
C GLU A 77 -10.34 6.76 4.78
N HIS A 78 -10.87 5.53 4.78
CA HIS A 78 -10.86 4.66 5.96
C HIS A 78 -9.44 4.29 6.37
N TRP A 79 -8.58 3.95 5.41
CA TRP A 79 -7.17 3.71 5.67
C TRP A 79 -6.47 4.94 6.27
N TRP A 80 -6.62 6.12 5.67
CA TRP A 80 -5.98 7.35 6.12
C TRP A 80 -6.46 7.76 7.52
N LYS A 81 -7.76 7.66 7.79
CA LYS A 81 -8.32 7.90 9.12
C LYS A 81 -7.74 6.93 10.15
N HIS A 82 -7.61 5.65 9.79
CA HIS A 82 -6.98 4.65 10.65
C HIS A 82 -5.51 4.99 10.91
N PHE A 83 -4.75 5.35 9.88
CA PHE A 83 -3.35 5.77 9.96
C PHE A 83 -3.16 6.95 10.92
N LEU A 84 -3.95 8.02 10.77
CA LEU A 84 -3.90 9.17 11.67
C LEU A 84 -4.27 8.80 13.11
N THR A 85 -5.31 7.98 13.29
CA THR A 85 -5.79 7.59 14.63
C THR A 85 -4.77 6.71 15.35
N LYS A 86 -4.17 5.74 14.65
CA LYS A 86 -3.19 4.81 15.20
C LYS A 86 -1.91 5.53 15.64
N ASN A 87 -1.46 6.51 14.86
CA ASN A 87 -0.18 7.18 15.09
C ASN A 87 -0.31 8.48 15.92
N GLY A 88 -1.53 9.04 16.06
CA GLY A 88 -1.73 10.32 16.74
C GLY A 88 -0.85 11.41 16.10
N SER A 89 -0.32 12.35 16.90
CA SER A 89 0.55 13.42 16.38
C SER A 89 1.86 12.93 15.75
N PHE A 90 2.24 11.66 15.91
CA PHE A 90 3.48 11.13 15.34
C PHE A 90 3.38 10.79 13.85
N TRP A 91 2.18 10.81 13.26
CA TRP A 91 2.00 10.51 11.84
C TRP A 91 2.86 11.39 10.92
N ILE A 92 3.11 12.65 11.31
CA ILE A 92 3.87 13.62 10.51
C ILE A 92 5.36 13.24 10.38
N TYR A 93 5.88 12.43 11.31
CA TYR A 93 7.30 12.02 11.33
C TYR A 93 7.60 10.89 10.34
N PHE A 94 6.57 10.25 9.80
CA PHE A 94 6.75 9.26 8.73
C PHE A 94 7.28 9.95 7.46
N TYR A 95 8.00 9.18 6.65
CA TYR A 95 8.64 9.70 5.44
C TYR A 95 7.79 9.33 4.22
N PRO A 96 6.95 10.24 3.70
CA PRO A 96 6.26 9.95 2.46
C PRO A 96 7.28 9.79 1.33
N ILE A 97 7.07 8.77 0.50
CA ILE A 97 7.94 8.43 -0.63
C ILE A 97 7.19 8.65 -1.95
N PHE A 98 5.92 8.23 -2.00
CA PHE A 98 5.06 8.37 -3.17
C PHE A 98 3.62 8.70 -2.76
N MET A 99 2.95 9.56 -3.53
CA MET A 99 1.52 9.87 -3.40
C MET A 99 0.88 9.92 -4.79
N HIS A 100 -0.11 9.07 -5.03
CA HIS A 100 -0.91 9.12 -6.24
C HIS A 100 -1.82 10.36 -6.25
N ASP A 101 -1.98 11.00 -7.41
CA ASP A 101 -2.80 12.21 -7.57
C ASP A 101 -4.21 12.12 -6.96
N GLU A 102 -4.84 10.95 -6.99
CA GLU A 102 -6.19 10.75 -6.45
C GLU A 102 -6.29 10.92 -4.94
N VAL A 103 -5.22 10.61 -4.19
CA VAL A 103 -5.23 10.64 -2.72
C VAL A 103 -4.66 11.92 -2.14
N LYS A 104 -3.95 12.72 -2.96
CA LYS A 104 -3.35 13.98 -2.52
C LYS A 104 -4.34 14.96 -1.88
N PRO A 105 -5.58 15.15 -2.38
CA PRO A 105 -6.53 16.05 -1.73
C PRO A 105 -6.85 15.65 -0.29
N ILE A 106 -6.95 14.34 -0.02
CA ILE A 106 -7.24 13.77 1.30
C ILE A 106 -6.07 14.06 2.26
N ILE A 107 -4.84 13.74 1.84
CA ILE A 107 -3.63 13.93 2.65
C ILE A 107 -3.34 15.42 2.88
N LYS A 108 -3.50 16.26 1.84
CA LYS A 108 -3.23 17.70 1.88
C LYS A 108 -4.00 18.40 3.00
N SER A 109 -5.28 18.08 3.15
CA SER A 109 -6.12 18.62 4.22
C SER A 109 -5.53 18.37 5.61
N SER A 110 -5.00 17.16 5.86
CA SER A 110 -4.39 16.80 7.13
C SER A 110 -3.05 17.50 7.37
N VAL A 111 -2.22 17.67 6.34
CA VAL A 111 -0.95 18.41 6.42
C VAL A 111 -1.19 19.90 6.68
N GLU A 112 -2.12 20.53 5.95
CA GLU A 112 -2.49 21.93 6.16
C GLU A 112 -3.05 22.16 7.57
N GLN A 113 -3.86 21.23 8.08
CA GLN A 113 -4.35 21.28 9.46
C GLN A 113 -3.20 21.20 10.48
N TYR A 114 -2.22 20.30 10.27
CA TYR A 114 -1.05 20.21 11.14
C TYR A 114 -0.26 21.53 11.17
N ILE A 115 0.03 22.10 9.99
CA ILE A 115 0.75 23.38 9.86
C ILE A 115 -0.02 24.50 10.56
N SER A 116 -1.34 24.57 10.37
CA SER A 116 -2.17 25.60 11.03
C SER A 116 -2.16 25.49 12.55
N GLN A 117 -2.00 24.30 13.12
CA GLN A 117 -2.02 24.07 14.57
C GLN A 117 -0.65 24.25 15.23
N ASN A 118 0.44 23.97 14.51
CA ASN A 118 1.80 23.94 15.06
C ASN A 118 2.69 25.09 14.54
N GLY A 119 2.27 25.77 13.48
CA GLY A 119 3.05 26.79 12.76
C GLY A 119 3.83 26.20 11.59
N ALA A 120 4.07 27.03 10.56
CA ALA A 120 4.79 26.64 9.34
C ALA A 120 6.31 26.46 9.51
N GLU A 121 6.84 26.78 10.68
CA GLU A 121 8.24 26.52 11.05
C GLU A 121 8.39 25.19 11.79
N ALA A 122 7.29 24.51 12.10
CA ALA A 122 7.33 23.20 12.74
C ALA A 122 7.82 22.18 11.72
N GLY A 123 9.07 21.71 11.84
CA GLY A 123 9.65 20.79 10.86
C GLY A 123 8.86 19.49 10.67
N HIS A 124 9.29 18.68 9.70
CA HIS A 124 8.75 17.37 9.30
C HIS A 124 7.61 17.42 8.27
N HIS A 125 6.93 18.56 8.06
CA HIS A 125 5.92 18.67 6.99
C HIS A 125 6.52 18.87 5.60
N GLU A 126 7.78 19.28 5.47
CA GLU A 126 8.37 19.67 4.18
C GLU A 126 8.42 18.50 3.20
N LYS A 127 8.68 17.29 3.71
CA LYS A 127 8.65 16.05 2.89
C LYS A 127 7.24 15.74 2.39
N TRP A 128 6.23 15.99 3.23
CA TRP A 128 4.82 15.83 2.86
C TRP A 128 4.41 16.81 1.78
N GLU A 129 4.74 18.10 1.95
CA GLU A 129 4.49 19.13 0.95
C GLU A 129 5.22 18.84 -0.36
N TYR A 130 6.45 18.35 -0.31
CA TYR A 130 7.19 17.95 -1.50
C TYR A 130 6.45 16.84 -2.27
N CYS A 131 6.05 15.75 -1.60
CA CYS A 131 5.30 14.66 -2.23
C CYS A 131 3.94 15.12 -2.77
N LEU A 132 3.23 15.97 -2.02
CA LEU A 132 1.94 16.55 -2.44
C LEU A 132 2.07 17.40 -3.72
N ASN A 133 3.18 18.10 -3.89
CA ASN A 133 3.40 18.97 -5.05
C ASN A 133 4.16 18.29 -6.21
N SER A 134 4.72 17.09 -6.00
CA SER A 134 5.40 16.32 -7.04
C SER A 134 4.40 15.70 -8.02
N GLY A 135 4.67 15.69 -9.33
CA GLY A 135 3.83 14.97 -10.30
C GLY A 135 3.96 13.46 -10.15
N ASN A 136 2.94 12.70 -10.53
CA ASN A 136 3.05 11.24 -10.64
C ASN A 136 4.25 10.90 -11.56
N ARG A 137 5.20 10.09 -11.08
CA ARG A 137 6.22 9.51 -11.97
C ARG A 137 5.47 8.63 -12.97
N ALA A 138 5.46 9.06 -14.23
CA ALA A 138 4.87 8.34 -15.35
C ALA A 138 5.58 7.00 -15.62
#